data_AF-A0A966QEE6-F1
#
_entry.id   AF-A0A966QEE6-F1
#
_cell.length_a   1.000
_cell.length_b   1.000
_cell.length_c   1.000
_cell.angle_alpha   90.00
_cell.angle_beta   90.00
_cell.angle_gamma   90.00
#
_symmetry.space_group_name_H-M   'P 1'
#
loop_
_entity.id
_entity.type
_entity.pdbx_description
1 polymer ?
#
loop_
_entity_poly.entity_id
_entity_poly.type
_entity_poly.pdbx_seq_one_letter_code
_entity_poly.pdbx_strand_id
1 'polypeptide(L)'
;LLFKELSRRLIQAGRQDLGRLFQLMARDEARHAGFLNRALVAEGIEIDLPSLSGKRSITWFPLSWVLYSVFLSEKIGYWRYILIDRHLKANPENAFAPLFDFFEPWCQDENRHGDIFNLLLRCWPGLRQGIRGRLLSRFFLWSVFLTHSLTVCERGSFYTLLGMDPSRFDEEVMRHTNRTARRAFPVVFQLEGPAYFQLRDQLVETFRAIKATASQPAGVGRGMRRLGLQIRFAGLLLRQFLQPMVCSAEAIG
;
A
#
# COMPACT_ATOMS: atom_id res chain seq x y z
N LEU A 1 6.40 -6.36 -15.02
CA LEU A 1 7.59 -5.94 -15.79
C LEU A 1 8.88 -5.98 -14.96
N LEU A 2 8.91 -5.38 -13.77
CA LEU A 2 10.09 -5.34 -12.89
C LEU A 2 10.68 -6.72 -12.58
N PHE A 3 9.90 -7.66 -12.04
CA PHE A 3 10.41 -8.98 -11.64
C PHE A 3 10.93 -9.81 -12.81
N LYS A 4 10.27 -9.73 -13.98
CA LYS A 4 10.71 -10.39 -15.20
C LYS A 4 12.08 -9.89 -15.67
N GLU A 5 12.28 -8.57 -15.65
CA GLU A 5 13.56 -7.96 -16.02
C GLU A 5 14.65 -8.26 -14.99
N LEU A 6 14.32 -8.24 -13.70
CA LEU A 6 15.25 -8.60 -12.62
C LEU A 6 15.70 -10.05 -12.73
N SER A 7 14.77 -10.98 -12.98
CA SER A 7 15.05 -12.39 -13.25
C SER A 7 16.06 -12.55 -14.40
N ARG A 8 15.79 -11.90 -15.54
CA ARG A 8 16.66 -11.95 -16.73
C ARG A 8 18.09 -11.49 -16.41
N ARG A 9 18.23 -10.34 -15.73
CA ARG A 9 19.55 -9.79 -15.37
C ARG A 9 20.32 -10.67 -14.39
N LEU A 10 19.64 -11.27 -13.43
CA LEU A 10 20.27 -12.14 -12.43
C LEU A 10 20.76 -13.46 -13.03
N ILE A 11 19.98 -14.06 -13.95
CA ILE A 11 20.41 -15.24 -14.71
C ILE A 11 21.65 -14.91 -15.54
N GLN A 12 21.66 -13.75 -16.22
CA GLN A 12 22.83 -13.28 -16.98
C GLN A 12 24.05 -13.05 -16.09
N ALA A 13 23.86 -12.64 -14.83
CA ALA A 13 24.92 -12.49 -13.84
C ALA A 13 25.29 -13.80 -13.11
N GLY A 14 24.83 -14.97 -13.60
CA GLY A 14 25.14 -16.27 -13.02
C GLY A 14 24.46 -16.57 -11.68
N ARG A 15 23.41 -15.84 -11.30
CA ARG A 15 22.62 -16.06 -10.07
C ARG A 15 21.34 -16.82 -10.39
N GLN A 16 21.47 -18.10 -10.76
CA GLN A 16 20.37 -18.92 -11.28
C GLN A 16 19.19 -19.02 -10.31
N ASP A 17 19.42 -19.33 -9.03
CA ASP A 17 18.35 -19.50 -8.04
C ASP A 17 17.57 -18.21 -7.80
N LEU A 18 18.28 -17.08 -7.66
CA LEU A 18 17.64 -15.78 -7.48
C LEU A 18 16.89 -15.34 -8.75
N GLY A 19 17.45 -15.64 -9.92
CA GLY A 19 16.79 -15.47 -11.20
C GLY A 19 15.48 -16.25 -11.28
N ARG A 20 15.49 -17.52 -10.86
CA ARG A 20 14.31 -18.39 -10.82
C ARG A 20 13.28 -17.88 -9.82
N LEU A 21 13.70 -17.40 -8.66
CA LEU A 21 12.82 -16.80 -7.65
C LEU A 21 11.98 -15.66 -8.26
N PHE A 22 12.64 -14.67 -8.88
CA PHE A 22 11.92 -13.55 -9.50
C PHE A 22 11.12 -13.96 -10.74
N GLN A 23 11.49 -15.04 -11.42
CA GLN A 23 10.68 -15.60 -12.50
C GLN A 23 9.34 -16.13 -11.97
N LEU A 24 9.36 -16.84 -10.83
CA LEU A 24 8.16 -17.36 -10.18
C LEU A 24 7.27 -16.21 -9.67
N MET A 25 7.85 -15.18 -9.04
CA MET A 25 7.10 -13.99 -8.65
C MET A 25 6.47 -13.28 -9.86
N ALA A 26 7.21 -13.13 -10.96
CA ALA A 26 6.67 -12.53 -12.19
C ALA A 26 5.50 -13.34 -12.79
N ARG A 27 5.52 -14.67 -12.63
CA ARG A 27 4.42 -15.55 -13.04
C ARG A 27 3.20 -15.32 -12.16
N ASP A 28 3.37 -15.21 -10.85
CA ASP A 28 2.28 -15.00 -9.90
C ASP A 28 1.58 -13.65 -10.19
N GLU A 29 2.35 -12.58 -10.36
CA GLU A 29 1.81 -11.27 -10.77
C GLU A 29 1.09 -11.29 -12.12
N ALA A 30 1.58 -12.09 -13.07
CA ALA A 30 0.88 -12.26 -14.35
C ALA A 30 -0.46 -13.01 -14.18
N ARG A 31 -0.55 -13.96 -13.24
CA ARG A 31 -1.82 -14.63 -12.91
C ARG A 31 -2.79 -13.66 -12.25
N HIS A 32 -2.32 -12.82 -11.34
CA HIS A 32 -3.12 -11.75 -10.71
C HIS A 32 -3.73 -10.80 -11.75
N ALA A 33 -2.89 -10.25 -12.64
CA ALA A 33 -3.35 -9.37 -13.70
C ALA A 33 -4.32 -10.06 -14.67
N GLY A 34 -4.03 -11.31 -15.06
CA GLY A 34 -4.90 -12.08 -15.94
C GLY A 34 -6.25 -12.41 -15.31
N PHE A 35 -6.28 -12.69 -14.01
CA PHE A 35 -7.51 -12.88 -13.26
C PHE A 35 -8.38 -11.62 -13.22
N LEU A 36 -7.80 -10.46 -12.87
CA LEU A 36 -8.54 -9.18 -12.89
C LEU A 36 -9.09 -8.85 -14.28
N ASN A 37 -8.30 -9.08 -15.33
CA ASN A 37 -8.75 -8.87 -16.70
C ASN A 37 -9.97 -9.73 -17.04
N ARG A 38 -9.98 -11.01 -16.64
CA ARG A 38 -11.14 -11.88 -16.83
C ARG A 38 -12.37 -11.41 -16.05
N ALA A 39 -12.19 -10.95 -14.81
CA ALA A 39 -13.28 -10.41 -14.01
C ALA A 39 -13.89 -9.16 -14.68
N LEU A 40 -13.06 -8.25 -15.21
CA LEU A 40 -13.54 -7.07 -15.93
C LEU A 40 -14.29 -7.43 -17.21
N VAL A 41 -13.78 -8.37 -18.00
CA VAL A 41 -14.44 -8.84 -19.23
C VAL A 41 -15.80 -9.48 -18.92
N ALA A 42 -15.92 -10.20 -17.81
CA ALA A 42 -17.20 -10.75 -17.36
C ALA A 42 -18.25 -9.67 -17.06
N GLU A 43 -17.81 -8.48 -16.64
CA GLU A 43 -18.64 -7.28 -16.44
C GLU A 43 -18.78 -6.41 -17.71
N GLY A 44 -18.33 -6.90 -18.86
CA GLY A 44 -18.38 -6.17 -20.13
C GLY A 44 -17.36 -5.03 -20.26
N ILE A 45 -16.33 -5.01 -19.41
CA ILE A 45 -15.27 -3.99 -19.43
C ILE A 45 -14.02 -4.58 -20.09
N GLU A 46 -13.69 -4.10 -21.29
CA GLU A 46 -12.48 -4.47 -22.00
C GLU A 46 -11.36 -3.45 -21.78
N ILE A 47 -10.18 -3.94 -21.41
CA ILE A 47 -8.98 -3.10 -21.23
C ILE A 47 -7.86 -3.60 -22.13
N ASP A 48 -7.35 -2.71 -22.99
CA ASP A 48 -6.12 -2.93 -23.74
C ASP A 48 -4.89 -2.73 -22.81
N LEU A 49 -4.51 -3.82 -22.13
CA LEU A 49 -3.35 -3.86 -21.23
C LEU A 49 -2.03 -3.45 -21.93
N PRO A 50 -1.71 -3.89 -23.17
CA PRO A 50 -0.58 -3.37 -23.93
C PRO A 50 -0.55 -1.84 -24.05
N SER A 51 -1.67 -1.20 -24.41
CA SER A 51 -1.71 0.27 -24.57
C SER A 51 -1.41 1.03 -23.27
N LEU A 52 -1.81 0.48 -22.12
CA LEU A 52 -1.56 1.08 -20.80
C LEU A 52 -0.08 1.07 -20.43
N SER A 53 0.65 0.03 -20.85
CA SER A 53 2.07 -0.13 -20.53
C SER A 53 2.96 0.92 -21.20
N GLY A 54 2.58 1.43 -22.38
CA GLY A 54 3.32 2.45 -23.13
C GLY A 54 3.06 3.89 -22.67
N LYS A 55 2.02 4.15 -21.86
CA LYS A 55 1.62 5.52 -21.45
C LYS A 55 2.43 6.09 -20.29
N ARG A 56 3.16 5.26 -19.53
CA ARG A 56 3.89 5.70 -18.33
C ARG A 56 5.39 5.75 -18.58
N SER A 57 6.01 6.88 -18.26
CA SER A 57 7.46 7.03 -18.30
C SER A 57 8.14 6.13 -17.26
N ILE A 58 9.23 5.47 -17.67
CA ILE A 58 10.05 4.66 -16.77
C ILE A 58 10.85 5.63 -15.89
N THR A 59 10.64 5.56 -14.57
CA THR A 59 11.39 6.34 -13.58
C THR A 59 12.38 5.44 -12.86
N TRP A 60 13.62 5.91 -12.72
CA TRP A 60 14.64 5.20 -11.96
C TRP A 60 14.50 5.48 -10.47
N PHE A 61 14.64 4.45 -9.64
CA PHE A 61 14.66 4.57 -8.18
C PHE A 61 15.85 3.79 -7.60
N PRO A 62 16.46 4.27 -6.49
CA PRO A 62 17.47 3.50 -5.77
C PRO A 62 16.91 2.15 -5.31
N LEU A 63 17.71 1.09 -5.38
CA LEU A 63 17.28 -0.26 -4.98
C LEU A 63 16.72 -0.29 -3.55
N SER A 64 17.36 0.43 -2.62
CA SER A 64 16.85 0.54 -1.24
C SER A 64 15.41 1.03 -1.19
N TRP A 65 15.03 1.98 -2.03
CA TRP A 65 13.67 2.53 -2.05
C TRP A 65 12.69 1.52 -2.62
N VAL A 66 13.10 0.79 -3.68
CA VAL A 66 12.31 -0.29 -4.27
C VAL A 66 12.07 -1.41 -3.26
N LEU A 67 13.07 -1.82 -2.48
CA LEU A 67 12.88 -2.88 -1.48
C LEU A 67 11.89 -2.48 -0.38
N TYR A 68 12.00 -1.26 0.13
CA TYR A 68 11.06 -0.74 1.12
C TYR A 68 9.64 -0.61 0.56
N SER A 69 9.49 -0.03 -0.64
CA SER A 69 8.19 0.22 -1.24
C SER A 69 7.49 -1.07 -1.65
N VAL A 70 8.20 -2.01 -2.27
CA VAL A 70 7.61 -3.29 -2.66
C VAL A 70 7.25 -4.09 -1.43
N PHE A 71 8.13 -4.25 -0.44
CA PHE A 71 7.80 -4.95 0.81
C PHE A 71 6.49 -4.43 1.45
N LEU A 72 6.34 -3.11 1.58
CA LEU A 72 5.13 -2.53 2.14
C LEU A 72 3.91 -2.67 1.24
N SER A 73 4.09 -2.59 -0.08
CA SER A 73 3.01 -2.80 -1.06
C SER A 73 2.42 -4.20 -0.92
N GLU A 74 3.28 -5.23 -0.85
CA GLU A 74 2.86 -6.63 -0.64
C GLU A 74 2.12 -6.78 0.70
N LYS A 75 2.68 -6.25 1.79
CA LYS A 75 2.07 -6.44 3.12
C LYS A 75 0.78 -5.64 3.31
N ILE A 76 0.68 -4.42 2.79
CA ILE A 76 -0.58 -3.66 2.86
C ILE A 76 -1.65 -4.26 1.93
N GLY A 77 -1.25 -4.76 0.75
CA GLY A 77 -2.13 -5.49 -0.17
C GLY A 77 -2.72 -6.74 0.50
N TYR A 78 -1.85 -7.57 1.08
CA TYR A 78 -2.24 -8.74 1.86
C TYR A 78 -3.30 -8.42 2.91
N TRP A 79 -3.05 -7.42 3.78
CA TRP A 79 -3.98 -7.09 4.86
C TRP A 79 -5.31 -6.54 4.36
N ARG A 80 -5.31 -5.76 3.28
CA ARG A 80 -6.56 -5.28 2.66
C ARG A 80 -7.42 -6.44 2.19
N TYR A 81 -6.83 -7.36 1.43
CA TYR A 81 -7.58 -8.44 0.81
C TYR A 81 -8.05 -9.48 1.85
N ILE A 82 -7.21 -9.85 2.82
CA ILE A 82 -7.59 -10.85 3.82
C ILE A 82 -8.66 -10.34 4.78
N LEU A 83 -8.67 -9.04 5.11
CA LEU A 83 -9.70 -8.45 5.96
C LEU A 83 -11.04 -8.37 5.21
N ILE A 84 -11.03 -8.06 3.91
CA ILE A 84 -12.23 -8.13 3.06
C ILE A 84 -12.74 -9.58 2.97
N ASP A 85 -11.87 -10.54 2.66
CA ASP A 85 -12.23 -11.98 2.58
C ASP A 85 -12.88 -12.47 3.88
N ARG A 86 -12.27 -12.18 5.03
CA ARG A 86 -12.80 -12.57 6.34
C ARG A 86 -14.15 -11.91 6.64
N HIS A 87 -14.31 -10.63 6.29
CA HIS A 87 -15.57 -9.92 6.47
C HIS A 87 -16.68 -10.54 5.62
N LEU A 88 -16.39 -10.84 4.35
CA LEU A 88 -17.37 -11.44 3.43
C LEU A 88 -17.74 -12.88 3.81
N LYS A 89 -16.78 -13.68 4.29
CA LYS A 89 -17.07 -15.02 4.84
C LYS A 89 -17.96 -14.96 6.09
N ALA A 90 -17.83 -13.92 6.91
CA ALA A 90 -18.68 -13.71 8.07
C ALA A 90 -20.06 -13.09 7.72
N ASN A 91 -20.16 -12.41 6.56
CA ASN A 91 -21.36 -11.73 6.09
C ASN A 91 -21.62 -12.06 4.60
N PRO A 92 -22.05 -13.30 4.29
CA PRO A 92 -22.16 -13.78 2.91
C PRO A 92 -23.13 -12.98 2.04
N GLU A 93 -24.10 -12.29 2.65
CA GLU A 93 -25.04 -11.41 1.96
C GLU A 93 -24.38 -10.21 1.28
N ASN A 94 -23.18 -9.82 1.73
CA ASN A 94 -22.40 -8.74 1.12
C ASN A 94 -21.45 -9.25 0.01
N ALA A 95 -21.37 -10.56 -0.22
CA ALA A 95 -20.52 -11.17 -1.24
C ALA A 95 -21.24 -11.23 -2.60
N PHE A 96 -21.27 -10.10 -3.30
CA PHE A 96 -22.02 -9.95 -4.56
C PHE A 96 -21.22 -10.28 -5.83
N ALA A 97 -19.91 -10.59 -5.73
CA ALA A 97 -19.06 -10.86 -6.89
C ALA A 97 -18.16 -12.10 -6.66
N PRO A 98 -18.14 -13.07 -7.60
CA PRO A 98 -17.26 -14.27 -7.50
C PRO A 98 -15.76 -13.95 -7.43
N LEU A 99 -15.39 -12.73 -7.81
CA LEU A 99 -14.05 -12.17 -7.66
C LEU A 99 -13.50 -12.36 -6.24
N PHE A 100 -14.35 -12.24 -5.22
CA PHE A 100 -13.92 -12.27 -3.82
C PHE A 100 -13.44 -13.66 -3.37
N ASP A 101 -13.92 -14.74 -3.99
CA ASP A 101 -13.52 -16.12 -3.65
C ASP A 101 -12.02 -16.39 -3.91
N PHE A 102 -11.39 -15.55 -4.74
CA PHE A 102 -9.98 -15.67 -5.09
C PHE A 102 -9.05 -14.83 -4.20
N PHE A 103 -9.58 -14.07 -3.24
CA PHE A 103 -8.79 -13.21 -2.39
C PHE A 103 -7.87 -14.01 -1.47
N GLU A 104 -8.34 -15.10 -0.87
CA GLU A 104 -7.51 -15.92 0.02
C GLU A 104 -6.29 -16.52 -0.70
N PRO A 105 -6.42 -17.20 -1.87
CA PRO A 105 -5.27 -17.66 -2.64
C PRO A 105 -4.31 -16.53 -3.05
N TRP A 106 -4.85 -15.39 -3.49
CA TRP A 106 -4.05 -14.20 -3.83
C TRP A 106 -3.24 -13.74 -2.62
N CYS A 107 -3.87 -13.60 -1.44
CA CYS A 107 -3.20 -13.22 -0.20
C CYS A 107 -2.02 -14.15 0.13
N GLN A 108 -2.13 -15.45 -0.11
CA GLN A 108 -1.02 -16.36 0.15
C GLN A 108 0.20 -16.08 -0.73
N ASP A 109 -0.03 -15.70 -2.00
CA ASP A 109 1.05 -15.30 -2.91
C ASP A 109 1.71 -13.99 -2.43
N GLU A 110 0.93 -12.96 -2.10
CA GLU A 110 1.43 -11.66 -1.56
C GLU A 110 2.20 -11.85 -0.24
N ASN A 111 1.74 -12.76 0.63
CA ASN A 111 2.45 -13.03 1.87
C ASN A 111 3.84 -13.63 1.60
N ARG A 112 3.93 -14.63 0.71
CA ARG A 112 5.20 -15.25 0.28
C ARG A 112 6.12 -14.25 -0.39
N HIS A 113 5.58 -13.37 -1.24
CA HIS A 113 6.34 -12.30 -1.89
C HIS A 113 6.90 -11.32 -0.85
N GLY A 114 6.08 -10.91 0.12
CA GLY A 114 6.54 -10.10 1.23
C GLY A 114 7.64 -10.75 2.07
N ASP A 115 7.65 -12.08 2.22
CA ASP A 115 8.69 -12.81 2.95
C ASP A 115 10.01 -12.87 2.15
N ILE A 116 9.94 -12.98 0.82
CA ILE A 116 11.11 -12.83 -0.06
C ILE A 116 11.72 -11.43 0.11
N PHE A 117 10.90 -10.37 0.06
CA PHE A 117 11.40 -9.01 0.24
C PHE A 117 11.93 -8.74 1.65
N ASN A 118 11.34 -9.34 2.67
CA ASN A 118 11.88 -9.30 4.03
C ASN A 118 13.29 -9.92 4.06
N LEU A 119 13.49 -11.09 3.44
CA LEU A 119 14.81 -11.70 3.33
C LEU A 119 15.82 -10.79 2.61
N LEU A 120 15.41 -10.16 1.50
CA LEU A 120 16.27 -9.22 0.78
C LEU A 120 16.65 -8.00 1.62
N LEU A 121 15.70 -7.41 2.35
CA LEU A 121 15.97 -6.35 3.32
C LEU A 121 16.93 -6.82 4.41
N ARG A 122 16.87 -8.10 4.79
CA ARG A 122 17.77 -8.69 5.78
C ARG A 122 19.22 -8.76 5.30
N CYS A 123 19.43 -9.02 4.01
CA CYS A 123 20.76 -9.07 3.41
C CYS A 123 21.47 -7.70 3.33
N TRP A 124 20.77 -6.57 3.58
CA TRP A 124 21.38 -5.23 3.59
C TRP A 124 21.31 -4.56 4.98
N PRO A 125 22.36 -4.67 5.82
CA PRO A 125 22.38 -4.12 7.18
C PRO A 125 22.08 -2.62 7.24
N GLY A 126 22.56 -1.84 6.26
CA GLY A 126 22.32 -0.39 6.17
C GLY A 126 20.86 0.01 5.95
N LEU A 127 19.98 -0.96 5.66
CA LEU A 127 18.53 -0.75 5.59
C LEU A 127 17.83 -1.08 6.91
N ARG A 128 18.43 -1.91 7.77
CA ARG A 128 17.82 -2.31 9.05
C ARG A 128 18.40 -1.63 10.28
N GLN A 129 19.47 -0.86 10.13
CA GLN A 129 20.17 -0.24 11.25
C GLN A 129 20.51 1.23 10.97
N GLY A 130 20.88 1.95 12.03
CA GLY A 130 21.34 3.33 11.98
C GLY A 130 20.25 4.36 11.61
N ILE A 131 20.69 5.61 11.46
CA ILE A 131 19.81 6.77 11.20
C ILE A 131 19.11 6.62 9.85
N ARG A 132 19.83 6.14 8.82
CA ARG A 132 19.28 5.93 7.48
C ARG A 132 18.11 4.95 7.47
N GLY A 133 18.27 3.77 8.09
CA GLY A 133 17.18 2.79 8.16
C GLY A 133 15.95 3.33 8.89
N ARG A 134 16.17 4.07 9.98
CA ARG A 134 15.07 4.71 10.75
C ARG A 134 14.31 5.76 9.94
N LEU A 135 15.02 6.62 9.19
CA LEU A 135 14.41 7.64 8.34
C LEU A 135 13.65 7.03 7.17
N LEU A 136 14.21 6.02 6.49
CA LEU A 136 13.53 5.33 5.40
C LEU A 136 12.28 4.59 5.91
N SER A 137 12.38 3.91 7.05
CA SER A 137 11.22 3.25 7.68
C SER A 137 10.09 4.23 7.96
N ARG A 138 10.41 5.39 8.56
CA ARG A 138 9.43 6.46 8.78
C ARG A 138 8.79 6.91 7.48
N PHE A 139 9.62 7.27 6.49
CA PHE A 139 9.15 7.81 5.21
C PHE A 139 8.22 6.84 4.50
N PHE A 140 8.63 5.59 4.30
CA PHE A 140 7.84 4.63 3.54
C PHE A 140 6.59 4.17 4.28
N LEU A 141 6.65 3.93 5.60
CA LEU A 141 5.44 3.63 6.38
C LEU A 141 4.44 4.79 6.31
N TRP A 142 4.91 6.02 6.49
CA TRP A 142 4.05 7.19 6.45
C TRP A 142 3.43 7.37 5.05
N SER A 143 4.22 7.25 3.98
CA SER A 143 3.72 7.37 2.61
C SER A 143 2.67 6.30 2.29
N VAL A 144 2.90 5.05 2.66
CA VAL A 144 1.96 3.95 2.44
C VAL A 144 0.68 4.14 3.26
N PHE A 145 0.77 4.54 4.52
CA PHE A 145 -0.41 4.80 5.35
C PHE A 145 -1.21 6.00 4.86
N LEU A 146 -0.54 7.12 4.54
CA LEU A 146 -1.21 8.29 3.98
C LEU A 146 -1.94 7.95 2.68
N THR A 147 -1.24 7.33 1.73
CA THR A 147 -1.83 6.98 0.43
C THR A 147 -2.97 5.97 0.59
N HIS A 148 -2.87 5.04 1.53
CA HIS A 148 -3.97 4.12 1.85
C HIS A 148 -5.19 4.86 2.38
N SER A 149 -5.05 5.69 3.41
CA SER A 149 -6.17 6.44 4.00
C SER A 149 -6.85 7.37 3.00
N LEU A 150 -6.08 8.06 2.14
CA LEU A 150 -6.64 8.89 1.08
C LEU A 150 -7.38 8.05 0.03
N THR A 151 -6.83 6.90 -0.36
CA THR A 151 -7.49 5.99 -1.32
C THR A 151 -8.78 5.39 -0.73
N VAL A 152 -8.76 5.00 0.54
CA VAL A 152 -9.95 4.48 1.23
C VAL A 152 -11.02 5.57 1.34
N CYS A 153 -10.62 6.80 1.65
CA CYS A 153 -11.52 7.95 1.63
C CYS A 153 -12.19 8.14 0.26
N GLU A 154 -11.43 8.08 -0.84
CA GLU A 154 -11.98 8.23 -2.19
C GLU A 154 -12.89 7.08 -2.60
N ARG A 155 -12.61 5.88 -2.11
CA ARG A 155 -13.35 4.65 -2.43
C ARG A 155 -14.32 4.23 -1.32
N GLY A 156 -14.73 5.16 -0.46
CA GLY A 156 -15.56 4.84 0.71
C GLY A 156 -16.85 4.09 0.36
N SER A 157 -17.50 4.47 -0.75
CA SER A 157 -18.72 3.81 -1.23
C SER A 157 -18.53 2.32 -1.50
N PHE A 158 -17.37 1.89 -2.00
CA PHE A 158 -17.08 0.48 -2.23
C PHE A 158 -17.10 -0.33 -0.92
N TYR A 159 -16.44 0.17 0.12
CA TYR A 159 -16.41 -0.51 1.42
C TYR A 159 -17.80 -0.50 2.08
N THR A 160 -18.55 0.59 1.96
CA THR A 160 -19.94 0.64 2.44
C THR A 160 -20.84 -0.37 1.73
N LEU A 161 -20.66 -0.57 0.42
CA LEU A 161 -21.38 -1.61 -0.33
C LEU A 161 -21.07 -3.03 0.15
N LEU A 162 -19.86 -3.27 0.69
CA LEU A 162 -19.49 -4.53 1.33
C LEU A 162 -19.98 -4.64 2.78
N GLY A 163 -20.74 -3.66 3.29
CA GLY A 163 -21.15 -3.63 4.70
C GLY A 163 -20.01 -3.28 5.67
N MET A 164 -18.95 -2.62 5.20
CA MET A 164 -17.77 -2.25 6.00
C MET A 164 -17.72 -0.75 6.27
N ASP A 165 -17.31 -0.37 7.48
CA ASP A 165 -16.94 1.02 7.77
C ASP A 165 -15.55 1.33 7.19
N PRO A 166 -15.42 2.30 6.25
CA PRO A 166 -14.14 2.58 5.60
C PRO A 166 -13.05 3.06 6.58
N SER A 167 -13.43 3.85 7.60
CA SER A 167 -12.46 4.42 8.55
C SER A 167 -11.85 3.36 9.45
N ARG A 168 -12.70 2.46 9.96
CA ARG A 168 -12.32 1.30 10.77
C ARG A 168 -11.51 0.31 9.96
N PHE A 169 -11.90 0.04 8.71
CA PHE A 169 -11.14 -0.83 7.81
C PHE A 169 -9.72 -0.30 7.58
N ASP A 170 -9.59 0.99 7.26
CA ASP A 170 -8.28 1.64 7.08
C ASP A 170 -7.43 1.56 8.34
N GLU A 171 -8.02 1.81 9.51
CA GLU A 171 -7.32 1.70 10.80
C GLU A 171 -6.79 0.27 11.03
N GLU A 172 -7.62 -0.73 10.79
CA GLU A 172 -7.27 -2.13 10.97
C GLU A 172 -6.13 -2.56 10.04
N VAL A 173 -6.22 -2.21 8.75
CA VAL A 173 -5.16 -2.44 7.77
C VAL A 173 -3.84 -1.78 8.21
N MET A 174 -3.89 -0.54 8.68
CA MET A 174 -2.69 0.18 9.16
C MET A 174 -2.07 -0.51 10.37
N ARG A 175 -2.87 -0.89 11.38
CA ARG A 175 -2.39 -1.59 12.58
C ARG A 175 -1.71 -2.91 12.22
N HIS A 176 -2.33 -3.70 11.35
CA HIS A 176 -1.80 -4.99 10.92
C HIS A 176 -0.53 -4.86 10.07
N THR A 177 -0.51 -3.92 9.12
CA THR A 177 0.67 -3.61 8.31
C THR A 177 1.83 -3.14 9.20
N ASN A 178 1.56 -2.23 10.14
CA ASN A 178 2.56 -1.72 11.08
C ASN A 178 3.12 -2.82 12.00
N ARG A 179 2.27 -3.74 12.46
CA ARG A 179 2.71 -4.94 13.20
C ARG A 179 3.64 -5.81 12.36
N THR A 180 3.27 -6.08 11.11
CA THR A 180 4.06 -6.94 10.21
C THR A 180 5.39 -6.30 9.83
N ALA A 181 5.42 -4.98 9.66
CA ALA A 181 6.62 -4.23 9.33
C ALA A 181 7.71 -4.34 10.40
N ARG A 182 7.38 -4.69 11.65
CA ARG A 182 8.36 -4.92 12.72
C ARG A 182 9.38 -6.02 12.39
N ARG A 183 9.01 -6.97 11.54
CA ARG A 183 9.88 -8.09 11.10
C ARG A 183 10.99 -7.67 10.15
N ALA A 184 10.83 -6.49 9.52
CA ALA A 184 11.69 -6.01 8.45
C ALA A 184 12.34 -4.65 8.77
N PHE A 185 11.67 -3.78 9.51
CA PHE A 185 12.09 -2.39 9.73
C PHE A 185 12.58 -2.14 11.16
N PRO A 186 13.60 -1.30 11.38
CA PRO A 186 14.13 -0.96 12.70
C PRO A 186 13.13 -0.26 13.61
N VAL A 187 12.21 0.52 13.03
CA VAL A 187 11.23 1.30 13.76
C VAL A 187 9.90 1.29 13.02
N VAL A 188 8.81 1.36 13.80
CA VAL A 188 7.44 1.45 13.28
C VAL A 188 6.67 2.52 14.05
N PHE A 189 5.56 3.02 13.51
CA PHE A 189 4.76 4.03 14.21
C PHE A 189 4.12 3.45 15.48
N GLN A 190 3.96 4.29 16.51
CA GLN A 190 3.19 3.92 17.68
C GLN A 190 1.70 4.09 17.38
N LEU A 191 1.01 2.98 17.06
CA LEU A 191 -0.39 3.00 16.67
C LEU A 191 -1.36 2.58 17.78
N GLU A 192 -0.90 2.12 18.95
CA GLU A 192 -1.82 1.62 20.01
C GLU A 192 -2.76 2.71 20.57
N GLY A 193 -2.34 3.97 20.57
CA GLY A 193 -3.16 5.10 21.02
C GLY A 193 -3.99 5.76 19.90
N PRO A 194 -4.94 6.64 20.26
CA PRO A 194 -5.81 7.32 19.30
C PRO A 194 -5.12 8.44 18.51
N ALA A 195 -3.99 8.96 19.00
CA ALA A 195 -3.35 10.18 18.48
C ALA A 195 -3.04 10.11 16.98
N TYR A 196 -2.51 8.99 16.50
CA TYR A 196 -2.19 8.82 15.08
C TYR A 196 -3.45 8.83 14.21
N PHE A 197 -4.49 8.12 14.64
CA PHE A 197 -5.74 7.99 13.91
C PHE A 197 -6.58 9.27 13.95
N GLN A 198 -6.55 10.03 15.05
CA GLN A 198 -7.15 11.37 15.10
C GLN A 198 -6.51 12.32 14.08
N LEU A 199 -5.18 12.29 13.91
CA LEU A 199 -4.50 13.08 12.88
C LEU A 199 -4.84 12.59 11.47
N ARG A 200 -4.95 11.27 11.28
CA ARG A 200 -5.41 10.68 10.02
C ARG A 200 -6.83 11.17 9.68
N ASP A 201 -7.75 11.16 10.64
CA ASP A 201 -9.14 11.56 10.41
C ASP A 201 -9.21 13.04 10.01
N GLN A 202 -8.46 13.91 10.69
CA GLN A 202 -8.33 15.32 10.31
C GLN A 202 -7.72 15.50 8.91
N LEU A 203 -6.75 14.66 8.52
CA LEU A 203 -6.18 14.67 7.16
C LEU A 203 -7.24 14.30 6.12
N VAL A 204 -7.98 13.23 6.37
CA VAL A 204 -9.05 12.75 5.50
C VAL A 204 -10.16 13.79 5.36
N GLU A 205 -10.60 14.40 6.45
CA GLU A 205 -11.58 15.49 6.44
C GLU A 205 -11.08 16.71 5.66
N THR A 206 -9.83 17.13 5.91
CA THR A 206 -9.23 18.26 5.20
C THR A 206 -9.09 17.96 3.71
N PHE A 207 -8.72 16.73 3.35
CA PHE A 207 -8.64 16.27 1.96
C PHE A 207 -10.00 16.31 1.27
N ARG A 208 -11.07 15.82 1.92
CA ARG A 208 -12.45 15.93 1.42
C ARG A 208 -12.86 17.38 1.23
N ALA A 209 -12.55 18.25 2.18
CA ALA A 209 -12.85 19.68 2.08
C ALA A 209 -12.13 20.34 0.90
N ILE A 210 -10.85 20.01 0.66
CA ILE A 210 -10.09 20.48 -0.52
C ILE A 210 -10.78 20.01 -1.79
N LYS A 211 -11.16 18.73 -1.90
CA LYS A 211 -11.86 18.22 -3.09
C LYS A 211 -13.22 18.90 -3.29
N ALA A 212 -13.99 19.14 -2.23
CA ALA A 212 -15.28 19.83 -2.30
C ALA A 212 -15.15 21.29 -2.78
N THR A 213 -14.00 21.95 -2.56
CA THR A 213 -13.77 23.28 -3.16
C THR A 213 -13.72 23.25 -4.68
N ALA A 214 -13.48 22.08 -5.31
CA ALA A 214 -13.47 21.96 -6.77
C ALA A 214 -14.83 22.24 -7.40
N SER A 215 -15.92 21.88 -6.69
CA SER A 215 -17.30 22.02 -7.13
C SER A 215 -17.90 23.42 -6.91
N GLN A 216 -17.17 24.33 -6.26
CA GLN A 216 -17.62 25.70 -6.00
C GLN A 216 -17.33 26.64 -7.18
N PRO A 217 -18.15 27.68 -7.42
CA PRO A 217 -17.88 28.68 -8.45
C PRO A 217 -16.47 29.27 -8.30
N ALA A 218 -15.79 29.50 -9.43
CA ALA A 218 -14.47 30.11 -9.44
C ALA A 218 -14.55 31.55 -8.90
N GLY A 219 -13.62 31.91 -8.01
CA GLY A 219 -13.56 33.25 -7.42
C GLY A 219 -12.43 33.38 -6.39
N VAL A 220 -12.08 34.62 -6.04
CA VAL A 220 -10.99 34.94 -5.09
C VAL A 220 -11.23 34.27 -3.73
N GLY A 221 -12.47 34.32 -3.23
CA GLY A 221 -12.84 33.67 -1.96
C GLY A 221 -12.64 32.15 -1.96
N ARG A 222 -12.94 31.48 -3.08
CA ARG A 222 -12.64 30.05 -3.27
C ARG A 222 -11.13 29.80 -3.25
N GLY A 223 -10.35 30.65 -3.93
CA GLY A 223 -8.89 30.57 -3.97
C GLY A 223 -8.27 30.67 -2.57
N MET A 224 -8.67 31.67 -1.79
CA MET A 224 -8.21 31.85 -0.40
C MET A 224 -8.59 30.67 0.50
N ARG A 225 -9.84 30.19 0.42
CA ARG A 225 -10.29 29.02 1.18
C ARG A 225 -9.48 27.77 0.83
N ARG A 226 -9.27 27.51 -0.47
CA ARG A 226 -8.49 26.36 -0.93
C ARG A 226 -7.04 26.42 -0.45
N LEU A 227 -6.41 27.60 -0.52
CA LEU A 227 -5.05 27.81 -0.01
C LEU A 227 -4.97 27.56 1.50
N GLY A 228 -5.92 28.10 2.28
CA GLY A 228 -5.99 27.86 3.72
C GLY A 228 -6.12 26.37 4.07
N LEU A 229 -6.94 25.63 3.32
CA LEU A 229 -7.08 24.19 3.48
C LEU A 229 -5.79 23.43 3.09
N GLN A 230 -5.09 23.85 2.03
CA GLN A 230 -3.81 23.26 1.62
C GLN A 230 -2.72 23.48 2.68
N ILE A 231 -2.65 24.67 3.28
CA ILE A 231 -1.74 24.97 4.39
C ILE A 231 -2.07 24.08 5.60
N ARG A 232 -3.36 23.97 5.97
CA ARG A 232 -3.81 23.06 7.03
C ARG A 232 -3.40 21.62 6.74
N PHE A 233 -3.62 21.15 5.52
CA PHE A 233 -3.27 19.80 5.09
C PHE A 233 -1.76 19.56 5.21
N ALA A 234 -0.92 20.46 4.70
CA ALA A 234 0.54 20.38 4.83
C ALA A 234 0.99 20.35 6.31
N GLY A 235 0.38 21.17 7.17
CA GLY A 235 0.66 21.15 8.61
C GLY A 235 0.29 19.82 9.27
N LEU A 236 -0.84 19.22 8.89
CA LEU A 236 -1.25 17.90 9.38
C LEU A 236 -0.33 16.78 8.87
N LEU A 237 0.12 16.84 7.60
CA LEU A 237 1.08 15.88 7.04
C LEU A 237 2.39 15.88 7.84
N LEU A 238 2.92 17.07 8.15
CA LEU A 238 4.13 17.20 8.95
C LEU A 238 3.92 16.67 10.36
N ARG A 239 2.80 17.00 11.01
CA ARG A 239 2.46 16.50 12.36
C ARG A 239 2.33 14.97 12.39
N GLN A 240 1.72 14.38 11.37
CA GLN A 240 1.59 12.92 11.25
C GLN A 240 2.95 12.25 10.98
N PHE A 241 3.77 12.82 10.10
CA PHE A 241 5.12 12.32 9.80
C PHE A 241 6.04 12.32 11.04
N LEU A 242 5.88 13.33 11.91
CA LEU A 242 6.65 13.47 13.15
C LEU A 242 6.10 12.66 14.33
N GLN A 243 5.02 11.89 14.15
CA GLN A 243 4.48 11.04 15.21
C GLN A 243 5.54 10.07 15.77
N PRO A 244 5.43 9.69 17.06
CA PRO A 244 6.39 8.82 17.72
C PRO A 244 6.45 7.46 17.03
N MET A 245 7.67 6.92 16.99
CA MET A 245 7.97 5.59 16.48
C MET A 245 8.66 4.78 17.57
N VAL A 246 8.34 3.51 17.63
CA VAL A 246 8.93 2.55 18.57
C VAL A 246 9.92 1.65 17.85
N CYS A 247 10.97 1.23 18.55
CA CYS A 247 11.91 0.24 18.02
C CYS A 247 11.21 -1.10 17.83
N SER A 248 11.53 -1.77 16.73
CA SER A 248 11.10 -3.14 16.50
C SER A 248 12.00 -4.08 17.30
N ALA A 249 11.45 -4.75 18.31
CA ALA A 249 12.20 -5.71 19.14
C ALA A 249 12.83 -6.85 18.30
N GLU A 250 12.22 -7.19 17.16
CA GLU A 250 12.67 -8.26 16.26
C GLU A 250 13.75 -7.82 15.26
N ALA A 251 14.04 -6.52 15.12
CA ALA A 251 15.01 -6.04 14.12
C ALA A 251 16.48 -6.16 14.57
N ILE A 252 16.72 -6.62 15.80
CA ILE A 252 18.05 -6.75 16.44
C ILE A 252 18.49 -8.23 16.56
N GLY A 253 17.72 -9.17 16.00
CA GLY A 253 18.09 -10.59 15.90
C GLY A 253 18.70 -10.98 14.56
#